data_AF-A0A1M7UVF8-F1
#
_entry.id   AF-A0A1M7UVF8-F1
#
_cell.length_a   1.000
_cell.length_b   1.000
_cell.length_c   1.000
_cell.angle_alpha   90.00
_cell.angle_beta   90.00
_cell.angle_gamma   90.00
#
_symmetry.space_group_name_H-M   'P 1'
#
loop_
_entity.id
_entity.type
_entity.pdbx_description
1 polymer ?
#
loop_
_entity_poly.entity_id
_entity_poly.type
_entity_poly.pdbx_seq_one_letter_code
_entity_poly.pdbx_strand_id
1 'polypeptide(L)'
;MNWISKEFLFALSGALLIALIAIWRSPYPPVTTSGTVETHRNSPDNLGADNRSASNVPSALRGSESVKLDESKTGEKPGEDGTEFWPALFGYKLKITDTVIAAFTALLFWATYLLWRATQRLVIGADQTSENQLRAYVSMRGKFVYAFDEKRYCRVRYDIENLGQTPAHNVCHHGDVLVASHPLPDGFAFPSPLKKLTNPFVLFPRLPMEGTQVASSMFSQSEIAAIVAGTARIYLYGEVFYEDIFHKSARATRFALSVVADQATLQKLSTNYSGTDLKLHFETAPIGNTAT
;
A
#
# COMPACT_ATOMS: atom_id res chain seq x y z
N MET A 1 -3.22 14.70 -60.55
CA MET A 1 -2.53 13.86 -59.54
C MET A 1 -3.50 13.51 -58.42
N ASN A 2 -4.27 12.43 -58.56
CA ASN A 2 -5.24 11.94 -57.55
C ASN A 2 -5.02 10.44 -57.32
N TRP A 3 -3.80 10.04 -56.94
CA TRP A 3 -3.40 8.62 -56.99
C TRP A 3 -3.40 7.89 -55.65
N ILE A 4 -3.46 8.61 -54.52
CA ILE A 4 -3.83 7.99 -53.26
C ILE A 4 -5.32 7.64 -53.36
N SER A 5 -5.66 6.34 -53.32
CA SER A 5 -7.05 5.91 -53.31
C SER A 5 -7.74 6.46 -52.05
N LYS A 6 -8.98 6.93 -52.21
CA LYS A 6 -9.75 7.47 -51.08
C LYS A 6 -9.88 6.44 -49.96
N GLU A 7 -10.02 5.17 -50.34
CA GLU A 7 -10.04 4.02 -49.43
C GLU A 7 -8.81 3.93 -48.53
N PHE A 8 -7.59 4.20 -49.05
CA PHE A 8 -6.38 4.17 -48.22
C PHE A 8 -6.35 5.30 -47.19
N LEU A 9 -6.83 6.50 -47.55
CA LEU A 9 -6.98 7.62 -46.61
C LEU A 9 -8.05 7.33 -45.55
N PHE A 10 -9.16 6.69 -45.92
CA PHE A 10 -10.18 6.25 -44.95
C PHE A 10 -9.67 5.14 -44.03
N ALA A 11 -8.93 4.17 -44.54
CA ALA A 11 -8.30 3.12 -43.72
C ALA A 11 -7.27 3.70 -42.74
N LEU A 12 -6.39 4.58 -43.20
CA LEU A 12 -5.37 5.21 -42.37
C LEU A 12 -5.99 6.12 -41.29
N SER A 13 -6.94 6.98 -41.67
CA SER A 13 -7.64 7.85 -40.72
C SER A 13 -8.52 7.07 -39.74
N GLY A 14 -9.16 5.98 -40.18
CA GLY A 14 -9.90 5.06 -39.31
C GLY A 14 -9.01 4.38 -38.28
N ALA A 15 -7.85 3.84 -38.68
CA ALA A 15 -6.89 3.25 -37.76
C ALA A 15 -6.33 4.27 -36.75
N LEU A 16 -6.01 5.49 -37.20
CA LEU A 16 -5.52 6.58 -36.35
C LEU A 16 -6.61 7.06 -35.37
N LEU A 17 -7.87 7.12 -35.82
CA LEU A 17 -9.02 7.45 -34.97
C LEU A 17 -9.28 6.36 -33.91
N ILE A 18 -9.19 5.08 -34.26
CA ILE A 18 -9.32 3.97 -33.29
C ILE A 18 -8.19 4.03 -32.26
N ALA A 19 -6.95 4.29 -32.67
CA ALA A 19 -5.82 4.47 -31.76
C ALA A 19 -6.02 5.68 -30.82
N LEU A 20 -6.47 6.83 -31.34
CA LEU A 20 -6.78 8.02 -30.53
C LEU A 20 -7.95 7.77 -29.57
N ILE A 21 -8.99 7.05 -29.99
CA ILE A 21 -10.10 6.65 -29.12
C ILE A 21 -9.60 5.71 -28.02
N ALA A 22 -8.73 4.75 -28.32
CA ALA A 22 -8.16 3.85 -27.31
C ALA A 22 -7.31 4.60 -26.27
N ILE A 23 -6.55 5.61 -26.69
CA ILE A 23 -5.76 6.48 -25.80
C ILE A 23 -6.68 7.38 -24.96
N TRP A 24 -7.73 7.96 -25.56
CA TRP A 24 -8.60 8.93 -24.88
C TRP A 24 -9.70 8.27 -24.02
N ARG A 25 -10.16 7.06 -24.39
CA ARG A 25 -11.02 6.18 -23.59
C ARG A 25 -10.25 5.18 -22.73
N SER A 26 -9.03 5.52 -22.31
CA SER A 26 -8.42 4.90 -21.13
C SER A 26 -8.51 5.86 -19.94
N PRO A 27 -9.72 6.14 -19.38
CA PRO A 27 -9.76 6.46 -17.97
C PRO A 27 -9.38 5.17 -17.27
N TYR A 28 -8.12 5.04 -16.89
CA TYR A 28 -7.78 4.17 -15.77
C TYR A 28 -8.68 4.66 -14.62
N PRO A 29 -9.69 3.89 -14.18
CA PRO A 29 -10.44 4.31 -13.01
C PRO A 29 -9.40 4.42 -11.88
N PRO A 30 -9.44 5.48 -11.05
CA PRO A 30 -8.63 5.46 -9.85
C PRO A 30 -8.98 4.17 -9.13
N VAL A 31 -7.97 3.36 -8.81
CA VAL A 31 -8.17 2.09 -8.10
C VAL A 31 -8.61 2.46 -6.68
N THR A 32 -9.92 2.64 -6.51
CA THR A 32 -10.55 2.87 -5.22
C THR A 32 -10.50 1.58 -4.45
N THR A 33 -9.44 1.39 -3.68
CA THR A 33 -9.25 0.34 -2.67
C THR A 33 -10.20 0.55 -1.48
N SER A 34 -11.51 0.64 -1.74
CA SER A 34 -12.55 0.48 -0.73
C SER A 34 -12.72 -1.00 -0.41
N GLY A 35 -11.69 -1.58 0.21
CA GLY A 35 -11.73 -2.94 0.72
C GLY A 35 -12.59 -3.02 1.97
N THR A 36 -13.91 -3.15 1.79
CA THR A 36 -14.79 -3.63 2.86
C THR A 36 -14.36 -5.07 3.17
N VAL A 37 -13.66 -5.27 4.28
CA VAL A 37 -13.25 -6.59 4.73
C VAL A 37 -14.48 -7.34 5.23
N GLU A 38 -15.14 -8.07 4.34
CA GLU A 38 -16.03 -9.14 4.78
C GLU A 38 -15.19 -10.21 5.48
N THR A 39 -15.44 -10.38 6.78
CA THR A 39 -14.72 -11.32 7.63
C THR A 39 -15.15 -12.74 7.29
N HIS A 40 -14.57 -13.31 6.24
CA HIS A 40 -14.84 -14.68 5.81
C HIS A 40 -14.40 -15.66 6.91
N ARG A 41 -15.40 -16.19 7.63
CA ARG A 41 -15.22 -17.01 8.82
C ARG A 41 -14.85 -18.43 8.41
N ASN A 42 -13.55 -18.69 8.25
CA ASN A 42 -13.07 -20.00 7.85
C ASN A 42 -13.43 -21.07 8.89
N SER A 43 -14.25 -22.02 8.47
CA SER A 43 -14.52 -23.26 9.19
C SER A 43 -13.39 -24.25 8.91
N PRO A 44 -12.71 -24.81 9.92
CA PRO A 44 -11.67 -25.81 9.72
C PRO A 44 -12.31 -27.19 9.68
N ASP A 45 -12.54 -27.74 8.48
CA ASP A 45 -12.70 -29.19 8.27
C ASP A 45 -12.63 -29.54 6.78
N ASN A 46 -11.46 -30.00 6.34
CA ASN A 46 -11.37 -31.10 5.37
C ASN A 46 -9.93 -31.63 5.24
N LEU A 47 -9.67 -32.75 5.91
CA LEU A 47 -8.55 -33.64 5.60
C LEU A 47 -8.96 -34.52 4.41
N GLY A 48 -8.57 -34.13 3.20
CA GLY A 48 -8.61 -34.96 2.00
C GLY A 48 -7.26 -34.81 1.28
N ALA A 49 -6.35 -35.78 1.37
CA ALA A 49 -6.38 -37.04 0.62
C ALA A 49 -6.12 -36.83 -0.89
N ASP A 50 -4.89 -37.18 -1.27
CA ASP A 50 -4.45 -37.66 -2.58
C ASP A 50 -5.17 -37.18 -3.85
N ASN A 51 -4.41 -36.47 -4.70
CA ASN A 51 -4.36 -36.91 -6.10
C ASN A 51 -3.02 -36.65 -6.78
N ARG A 52 -2.19 -37.69 -6.89
CA ARG A 52 -1.13 -37.76 -7.89
C ARG A 52 -1.80 -37.96 -9.25
N SER A 53 -1.68 -37.01 -10.16
CA SER A 53 -2.05 -37.22 -11.57
C SER A 53 -0.96 -36.70 -12.48
N ALA A 54 -0.06 -37.60 -12.86
CA ALA A 54 0.89 -37.39 -13.94
C ALA A 54 0.16 -37.54 -15.29
N SER A 55 0.26 -36.52 -16.13
CA SER A 55 -0.15 -36.48 -17.54
C SER A 55 0.90 -35.59 -18.22
N ASN A 56 1.84 -36.06 -19.05
CA ASN A 56 1.86 -37.18 -19.99
C ASN A 56 0.84 -37.03 -21.15
N VAL A 57 1.15 -36.10 -22.04
CA VAL A 57 0.64 -35.95 -23.42
C VAL A 57 1.80 -35.45 -24.32
N PRO A 58 1.81 -35.70 -25.64
CA PRO A 58 2.94 -36.45 -26.22
C PRO A 58 3.64 -35.80 -27.42
N SER A 59 4.83 -36.32 -27.75
CA SER A 59 5.51 -36.07 -29.03
C SER A 59 4.85 -36.80 -30.20
N ALA A 60 4.16 -36.05 -31.08
CA ALA A 60 3.59 -36.48 -32.38
C ALA A 60 3.08 -35.22 -33.15
N LEU A 61 3.13 -35.04 -34.48
CA LEU A 61 3.77 -35.72 -35.64
C LEU A 61 4.47 -34.63 -36.49
N ARG A 62 5.58 -34.84 -37.22
CA ARG A 62 5.74 -35.52 -38.53
C ARG A 62 4.76 -35.04 -39.62
N GLY A 63 5.21 -34.10 -40.45
CA GLY A 63 4.49 -33.58 -41.63
C GLY A 63 5.43 -32.98 -42.66
N SER A 64 6.23 -33.83 -43.32
CA SER A 64 7.09 -33.43 -44.44
C SER A 64 6.34 -33.58 -45.75
N GLU A 65 5.91 -32.47 -46.36
CA GLU A 65 5.23 -32.50 -47.66
C GLU A 65 6.01 -31.68 -48.70
N SER A 66 6.78 -32.40 -49.52
CA SER A 66 7.58 -31.83 -50.61
C SER A 66 6.75 -31.77 -51.89
N VAL A 67 6.03 -30.68 -52.12
CA VAL A 67 5.33 -30.44 -53.38
C VAL A 67 6.33 -29.91 -54.42
N LYS A 68 6.72 -30.77 -55.36
CA LYS A 68 7.20 -30.33 -56.68
C LYS A 68 5.99 -29.85 -57.48
N LEU A 69 6.10 -28.70 -58.12
CA LEU A 69 5.19 -28.26 -59.18
C LEU A 69 6.00 -27.58 -60.29
N ASP A 70 5.57 -27.80 -61.51
CA ASP A 70 6.45 -27.79 -62.69
C ASP A 70 6.90 -26.42 -63.21
N GLU A 71 8.01 -26.44 -63.94
CA GLU A 71 8.34 -25.39 -64.91
C GLU A 71 7.23 -25.30 -65.98
N SER A 72 6.46 -24.23 -65.97
CA SER A 72 5.73 -23.78 -67.15
C SER A 72 6.32 -22.47 -67.66
N LYS A 73 7.19 -22.57 -68.68
CA LYS A 73 7.58 -21.43 -69.51
C LYS A 73 6.37 -20.98 -70.33
N THR A 74 5.86 -19.79 -70.05
CA THR A 74 5.07 -19.03 -71.04
C THR A 74 5.60 -17.60 -71.06
N GLY A 75 6.12 -17.18 -72.21
CA GLY A 75 6.72 -15.85 -72.35
C GLY A 75 5.66 -14.79 -72.58
N GLU A 76 5.64 -13.76 -71.73
CA GLU A 76 4.87 -12.54 -71.96
C GLU A 76 5.78 -11.34 -72.24
N LYS A 77 5.19 -10.34 -72.89
CA LYS A 77 5.89 -9.28 -73.63
C LYS A 77 6.32 -8.14 -72.69
N PRO A 78 7.42 -7.42 -73.00
CA PRO A 78 7.79 -6.22 -72.24
C PRO A 78 6.76 -5.10 -72.51
N GLY A 79 5.85 -4.89 -71.56
CA GLY A 79 4.76 -3.92 -71.63
C GLY A 79 4.80 -2.92 -70.48
N GLU A 80 5.37 -1.76 -70.75
CA GLU A 80 5.17 -0.48 -70.04
C GLU A 80 5.29 -0.50 -68.49
N ASP A 81 6.53 -0.41 -68.00
CA ASP A 81 6.90 -0.10 -66.60
C ASP A 81 6.47 1.33 -66.16
N GLY A 82 5.16 1.58 -66.17
CA GLY A 82 4.55 2.87 -65.85
C GLY A 82 4.21 3.04 -64.37
N THR A 83 4.95 3.93 -63.69
CA THR A 83 4.57 4.67 -62.47
C THR A 83 4.75 4.06 -61.06
N GLU A 84 5.29 2.85 -60.85
CA GLU A 84 5.46 2.26 -59.49
C GLU A 84 6.40 3.00 -58.50
N PHE A 85 7.15 4.00 -58.97
CA PHE A 85 8.18 4.68 -58.20
C PHE A 85 7.75 6.09 -57.82
N TRP A 86 8.02 6.50 -56.58
CA TRP A 86 7.90 7.90 -56.19
C TRP A 86 8.86 8.77 -57.02
N PRO A 87 8.51 10.05 -57.32
CA PRO A 87 9.50 11.02 -57.78
C PRO A 87 10.67 11.06 -56.78
N ALA A 88 11.90 11.16 -57.29
CA ALA A 88 13.11 10.87 -56.52
C ALA A 88 13.29 11.80 -55.30
N LEU A 89 12.80 11.37 -54.14
CA LEU A 89 13.00 12.03 -52.87
C LEU A 89 14.42 11.72 -52.37
N PHE A 90 15.20 12.77 -52.12
CA PHE A 90 16.62 12.68 -51.72
C PHE A 90 17.51 11.85 -52.67
N GLY A 91 17.13 11.75 -53.95
CA GLY A 91 17.87 11.00 -54.97
C GLY A 91 17.63 9.48 -54.99
N TYR A 92 16.84 8.93 -54.06
CA TYR A 92 16.51 7.51 -54.01
C TYR A 92 15.20 7.20 -54.75
N LYS A 93 15.20 6.16 -55.60
CA LYS A 93 14.00 5.62 -56.26
C LYS A 93 13.36 4.54 -55.38
N LEU A 94 12.49 4.94 -54.47
CA LEU A 94 11.76 4.01 -53.59
C LEU A 94 10.47 3.53 -54.26
N LYS A 95 10.21 2.22 -54.20
CA LYS A 95 8.89 1.65 -54.55
C LYS A 95 7.86 2.04 -53.49
N ILE A 96 6.63 2.29 -53.91
CA ILE A 96 5.57 2.76 -53.01
C ILE A 96 5.21 1.70 -51.97
N THR A 97 5.11 0.43 -52.38
CA THR A 97 4.87 -0.72 -51.50
C THR A 97 5.88 -0.76 -50.34
N ASP A 98 7.17 -0.61 -50.64
CA ASP A 98 8.24 -0.63 -49.64
C ASP A 98 8.12 0.55 -48.67
N THR A 99 7.77 1.75 -49.16
CA THR A 99 7.55 2.92 -48.28
C THR A 99 6.36 2.76 -47.35
N VAL A 100 5.27 2.14 -47.81
CA VAL A 100 4.08 1.87 -46.97
C VAL A 100 4.38 0.80 -45.93
N ILE A 101 5.07 -0.28 -46.30
CA ILE A 101 5.50 -1.33 -45.38
C ILE A 101 6.47 -0.75 -44.32
N ALA A 102 7.45 0.05 -44.72
CA ALA A 102 8.40 0.70 -43.80
C ALA A 102 7.71 1.67 -42.82
N ALA A 103 6.72 2.45 -43.29
CA ALA A 103 5.93 3.33 -42.43
C ALA A 103 5.09 2.54 -41.42
N PHE A 104 4.48 1.42 -41.85
CA PHE A 104 3.70 0.55 -40.99
C PHE A 104 4.55 -0.16 -39.92
N THR A 105 5.72 -0.69 -40.29
CA THR A 105 6.63 -1.33 -39.32
C THR A 105 7.23 -0.33 -38.34
N ALA A 106 7.54 0.90 -38.77
CA ALA A 106 7.96 1.98 -37.88
C ALA A 106 6.86 2.38 -36.87
N LEU A 107 5.59 2.46 -37.31
CA LEU A 107 4.45 2.72 -36.43
C LEU A 107 4.27 1.58 -35.42
N LEU A 108 4.35 0.33 -35.85
CA LEU A 108 4.25 -0.85 -34.99
C LEU A 108 5.36 -0.86 -33.95
N PHE A 109 6.62 -0.61 -34.35
CA PHE A 109 7.75 -0.47 -33.43
C PHE A 109 7.51 0.62 -32.37
N TRP A 110 7.02 1.79 -32.78
CA TRP A 110 6.69 2.88 -31.86
C TRP A 110 5.57 2.51 -30.87
N ALA A 111 4.51 1.85 -31.36
CA ALA A 111 3.42 1.37 -30.52
C ALA A 111 3.90 0.32 -29.50
N THR A 112 4.75 -0.63 -29.91
CA THR A 112 5.38 -1.61 -29.01
C THR A 112 6.27 -0.94 -27.97
N TYR A 113 7.05 0.08 -28.36
CA TYR A 113 7.88 0.85 -27.43
C TYR A 113 7.05 1.63 -26.39
N LEU A 114 5.97 2.29 -26.82
CA LEU A 114 5.05 2.97 -25.90
C LEU A 114 4.36 1.99 -24.94
N LEU A 115 3.91 0.84 -25.44
CA LEU A 115 3.32 -0.23 -24.62
C LEU A 115 4.32 -0.74 -23.57
N TRP A 116 5.57 -1.01 -23.97
CA TRP A 116 6.63 -1.41 -23.04
C TRP A 116 6.86 -0.37 -21.94
N ARG A 117 6.91 0.93 -22.27
CA ARG A 117 7.01 2.01 -21.26
C ARG A 117 5.80 2.09 -20.34
N ALA A 118 4.59 1.84 -20.85
CA ALA A 118 3.37 1.79 -20.05
C ALA A 118 3.41 0.62 -19.05
N THR A 119 3.80 -0.58 -19.51
CA THR A 119 3.98 -1.75 -18.65
C THR A 119 5.04 -1.52 -17.57
N GLN A 120 6.18 -0.89 -17.89
CA GLN A 120 7.19 -0.55 -16.88
C GLN A 120 6.64 0.38 -15.78
N ARG A 121 5.85 1.40 -16.16
CA ARG A 121 5.20 2.29 -15.17
C ARG A 121 4.18 1.55 -14.31
N LEU A 122 3.43 0.62 -14.90
CA LEU A 122 2.46 -0.20 -14.18
C LEU A 122 3.15 -1.12 -13.16
N VAL A 123 4.26 -1.76 -13.52
CA VAL A 123 5.06 -2.59 -12.60
C VAL A 123 5.58 -1.76 -11.42
N ILE A 124 6.20 -0.60 -11.67
CA ILE A 124 6.71 0.28 -10.61
C ILE A 124 5.58 0.74 -9.65
N GLY A 125 4.39 1.05 -10.18
CA GLY A 125 3.24 1.40 -9.37
C GLY A 125 2.66 0.21 -8.59
N ALA A 126 2.68 -1.00 -9.15
CA ALA A 126 2.27 -2.23 -8.49
C ALA A 126 3.24 -2.60 -7.35
N ASP A 127 4.56 -2.43 -7.55
CA ASP A 127 5.59 -2.66 -6.53
C ASP A 127 5.38 -1.71 -5.34
N GLN A 128 5.26 -0.40 -5.59
CA GLN A 128 5.00 0.59 -4.52
C GLN A 128 3.69 0.34 -3.77
N THR A 129 2.65 -0.13 -4.48
CA THR A 129 1.36 -0.48 -3.86
C THR A 129 1.49 -1.74 -3.01
N SER A 130 2.19 -2.76 -3.50
CA SER A 130 2.46 -4.01 -2.79
C SER A 130 3.32 -3.77 -1.56
N GLU A 131 4.36 -2.94 -1.66
CA GLU A 131 5.16 -2.51 -0.51
C GLU A 131 4.26 -1.86 0.56
N ASN A 132 3.43 -0.88 0.21
CA ASN A 132 2.55 -0.24 1.19
C ASN A 132 1.51 -1.19 1.80
N GLN A 133 0.90 -2.09 1.03
CA GLN A 133 -0.06 -3.07 1.56
C GLN A 133 0.60 -4.12 2.47
N LEU A 134 1.87 -4.44 2.23
CA LEU A 134 2.63 -5.45 2.97
C LEU A 134 3.50 -4.86 4.07
N ARG A 135 3.41 -3.57 4.42
CA ARG A 135 4.24 -2.98 5.48
C ARG A 135 3.73 -3.29 6.89
N ALA A 136 4.63 -3.15 7.85
CA ALA A 136 4.31 -3.15 9.27
C ALA A 136 3.71 -1.80 9.67
N TYR A 137 2.65 -1.84 10.48
CA TYR A 137 1.94 -0.65 10.97
C TYR A 137 1.75 -0.77 12.48
N VAL A 138 2.64 -0.15 13.25
CA VAL A 138 2.65 -0.29 14.71
C VAL A 138 1.80 0.81 15.35
N SER A 139 0.88 0.39 16.22
CA SER A 139 -0.02 1.26 16.99
C SER A 139 0.08 0.93 18.48
N MET A 140 -0.35 1.87 19.34
CA MET A 140 -0.46 1.65 20.79
C MET A 140 -1.90 1.83 21.26
N ARG A 141 -2.34 0.98 22.19
CA ARG A 141 -3.68 0.99 22.77
C ARG A 141 -3.62 0.93 24.29
N GLY A 142 -4.23 1.90 24.98
CA GLY A 142 -4.39 1.85 26.44
C GLY A 142 -5.34 0.72 26.89
N LYS A 143 -5.00 0.06 28.00
CA LYS A 143 -5.77 -1.04 28.60
C LYS A 143 -6.36 -0.67 29.97
N PHE A 144 -5.51 -0.30 30.93
CA PHE A 144 -5.88 -0.11 32.33
C PHE A 144 -5.03 0.98 32.99
N VAL A 145 -5.55 1.59 34.06
CA VAL A 145 -4.80 2.47 34.97
C VAL A 145 -4.80 1.86 36.37
N TYR A 146 -3.65 1.91 37.05
CA TYR A 146 -3.43 1.39 38.41
C TYR A 146 -2.79 2.45 39.29
N ALA A 147 -2.98 2.31 40.62
CA ALA A 147 -2.34 3.14 41.64
C ALA A 147 -2.57 4.65 41.42
N PHE A 148 -3.84 5.03 41.25
CA PHE A 148 -4.27 6.42 41.11
C PHE A 148 -4.50 7.05 42.48
N ASP A 149 -3.41 7.33 43.20
CA ASP A 149 -3.43 7.95 44.52
C ASP A 149 -2.16 8.78 44.79
N GLU A 150 -2.17 9.59 45.86
CA GLU A 150 -1.05 10.48 46.21
C GLU A 150 0.22 9.76 46.69
N LYS A 151 0.11 8.47 47.07
CA LYS A 151 1.16 7.72 47.75
C LYS A 151 1.93 6.81 46.81
N ARG A 152 1.49 6.69 45.56
CA ARG A 152 2.03 5.77 44.55
C ARG A 152 2.08 6.43 43.19
N TYR A 153 3.05 6.00 42.39
CA TYR A 153 3.13 6.41 40.99
C TYR A 153 2.02 5.71 40.20
N CYS A 154 1.17 6.51 39.55
CA CYS A 154 0.18 6.04 38.59
C CYS A 154 0.84 5.15 37.51
N ARG A 155 0.21 4.03 37.17
CA ARG A 155 0.69 3.10 36.14
C ARG A 155 -0.37 2.88 35.08
N VAL A 156 -0.02 3.01 33.81
CA VAL A 156 -0.91 2.73 32.68
C VAL A 156 -0.41 1.48 31.96
N ARG A 157 -1.24 0.44 31.87
CA ARG A 157 -1.00 -0.69 30.96
C ARG A 157 -1.50 -0.36 29.57
N TYR A 158 -0.75 -0.84 28.57
CA TYR A 158 -1.07 -0.67 27.16
C TYR A 158 -0.62 -1.90 26.37
N ASP A 159 -1.18 -2.05 25.17
CA ASP A 159 -0.67 -2.94 24.14
C ASP A 159 0.06 -2.13 23.08
N ILE A 160 1.15 -2.68 22.56
CA ILE A 160 1.68 -2.31 21.25
C ILE A 160 1.30 -3.41 20.27
N GLU A 161 0.59 -3.06 19.19
CA GLU A 161 0.08 -4.01 18.20
C GLU A 161 0.53 -3.61 16.78
N ASN A 162 1.03 -4.60 16.03
CA ASN A 162 1.32 -4.47 14.61
C ASN A 162 0.06 -4.85 13.80
N LEU A 163 -0.58 -3.83 13.23
CA LEU A 163 -1.76 -3.92 12.37
C LEU A 163 -1.41 -4.24 10.92
N GLY A 164 -0.12 -4.24 10.57
CA GLY A 164 0.40 -4.57 9.25
C GLY A 164 0.46 -6.07 8.97
N GLN A 165 0.89 -6.43 7.74
CA GLN A 165 0.94 -7.84 7.31
C GLN A 165 2.28 -8.52 7.56
N THR A 166 3.35 -7.75 7.80
CA THR A 166 4.71 -8.28 8.04
C THR A 166 5.18 -7.96 9.45
N PRO A 167 6.11 -8.75 10.02
CA PRO A 167 6.74 -8.42 11.30
C PRO A 167 7.36 -7.00 11.29
N ALA A 168 7.26 -6.32 12.42
CA ALA A 168 8.05 -5.13 12.70
C ALA A 168 9.33 -5.56 13.43
N HIS A 169 10.48 -5.14 12.92
CA HIS A 169 11.79 -5.45 13.48
C HIS A 169 12.32 -4.30 14.32
N ASN A 170 13.28 -4.59 15.20
CA ASN A 170 13.97 -3.62 16.05
C ASN A 170 13.02 -2.67 16.82
N VAL A 171 11.83 -3.19 17.19
CA VAL A 171 10.78 -2.42 17.84
C VAL A 171 11.26 -2.00 19.22
N CYS A 172 11.37 -0.70 19.43
CA CYS A 172 11.65 -0.13 20.74
C CYS A 172 10.75 1.07 20.96
N HIS A 173 10.43 1.37 22.21
CA HIS A 173 9.52 2.46 22.54
C HIS A 173 9.96 3.17 23.81
N HIS A 174 9.46 4.39 23.96
CA HIS A 174 9.48 5.11 25.22
C HIS A 174 8.21 5.95 25.33
N GLY A 175 7.87 6.33 26.54
CA GLY A 175 6.71 7.18 26.80
C GLY A 175 6.71 7.68 28.22
N ASP A 176 5.71 8.49 28.54
CA ASP A 176 5.42 8.91 29.90
C ASP A 176 3.92 9.02 30.15
N VAL A 177 3.57 9.24 31.42
CA VAL A 177 2.20 9.53 31.86
C VAL A 177 2.21 10.90 32.54
N LEU A 178 1.38 11.81 32.05
CA LEU A 178 1.19 13.14 32.64
C LEU A 178 -0.28 13.42 32.96
N VAL A 179 -0.52 14.40 33.82
CA VAL A 179 -1.84 15.04 33.99
C VAL A 179 -1.81 16.39 33.28
N ALA A 180 -2.81 16.67 32.46
CA ALA A 180 -3.00 17.96 31.84
C ALA A 180 -4.49 18.33 31.81
N SER A 181 -4.78 19.61 31.58
CA SER A 181 -6.15 20.09 31.44
C SER A 181 -6.91 19.38 30.31
N HIS A 182 -8.23 19.39 30.42
CA HIS A 182 -9.12 18.89 29.38
C HIS A 182 -10.24 19.91 29.11
N PRO A 183 -10.41 20.39 27.86
CA PRO A 183 -9.59 20.11 26.68
C PRO A 183 -8.11 20.56 26.84
N LEU A 184 -7.23 20.00 26.02
CA LEU A 184 -5.84 20.47 25.94
C LEU A 184 -5.83 21.92 25.42
N PRO A 185 -4.97 22.82 25.97
CA PRO A 185 -4.85 24.18 25.47
C PRO A 185 -4.36 24.23 24.02
N ASP A 186 -4.73 25.29 23.30
CA ASP A 186 -4.20 25.55 21.96
C ASP A 186 -2.66 25.66 22.00
N GLY A 187 -2.00 24.98 21.05
CA GLY A 187 -0.54 24.94 21.00
C GLY A 187 0.14 24.11 22.09
N PHE A 188 -0.61 23.33 22.90
CA PHE A 188 -0.01 22.40 23.85
C PHE A 188 0.94 21.42 23.14
N ALA A 189 2.10 21.17 23.75
CA ALA A 189 3.07 20.19 23.28
C ALA A 189 3.40 19.22 24.42
N PHE A 190 3.35 17.92 24.14
CA PHE A 190 3.80 16.91 25.08
C PHE A 190 5.33 17.06 25.30
N PRO A 191 5.81 17.10 26.56
CA PRO A 191 7.25 17.15 26.84
C PRO A 191 7.91 15.83 26.40
N SER A 192 9.17 15.86 25.96
CA SER A 192 9.87 14.65 25.55
C SER A 192 9.89 13.60 26.68
N PRO A 193 9.56 12.31 26.41
CA PRO A 193 9.58 11.29 27.44
C PRO A 193 10.95 11.17 28.12
N LEU A 194 10.99 11.26 29.45
CA LEU A 194 12.23 11.20 30.23
C LEU A 194 12.88 9.81 30.26
N LYS A 195 12.16 8.78 29.82
CA LYS A 195 12.60 7.39 29.90
C LYS A 195 13.41 6.97 28.70
N LYS A 196 14.40 6.11 28.97
CA LYS A 196 15.17 5.40 27.96
C LYS A 196 14.25 4.48 27.15
N LEU A 197 14.63 4.26 25.89
CA LEU A 197 14.04 3.25 25.03
C LEU A 197 14.11 1.87 25.69
N THR A 198 13.09 1.06 25.45
CA THR A 198 13.14 -0.38 25.76
C THR A 198 14.20 -1.08 24.90
N ASN A 199 14.63 -2.27 25.35
CA ASN A 199 15.39 -3.17 24.50
C ASN A 199 14.59 -3.47 23.20
N PRO A 200 15.26 -3.61 22.05
CA PRO A 200 14.60 -3.92 20.78
C PRO A 200 14.01 -5.34 20.79
N PHE A 201 12.86 -5.51 20.14
CA PHE A 201 12.21 -6.80 19.95
C PHE A 201 11.55 -6.90 18.56
N VAL A 202 10.99 -8.06 18.21
CA VAL A 202 10.22 -8.27 16.98
C VAL A 202 8.73 -8.35 17.32
N LEU A 203 7.90 -7.55 16.67
CA LEU A 203 6.45 -7.52 16.85
C LEU A 203 5.74 -8.14 15.65
N PHE A 204 5.24 -9.36 15.85
CA PHE A 204 4.51 -10.10 14.81
C PHE A 204 3.13 -9.49 14.52
N PRO A 205 2.60 -9.64 13.29
CA PRO A 205 1.25 -9.20 12.93
C PRO A 205 0.19 -9.71 13.92
N ARG A 206 -0.68 -8.82 14.40
CA ARG A 206 -1.82 -9.13 15.29
C ARG A 206 -1.47 -9.82 16.61
N LEU A 207 -0.20 -9.82 17.02
CA LEU A 207 0.24 -10.34 18.31
C LEU A 207 0.62 -9.15 19.22
N PRO A 208 -0.24 -8.72 20.16
CA PRO A 208 0.03 -7.56 21.00
C PRO A 208 1.16 -7.85 22.01
N MET A 209 2.00 -6.85 22.25
CA MET A 209 2.99 -6.83 23.32
C MET A 209 2.47 -5.95 24.46
N GLU A 210 2.28 -6.53 25.65
CA GLU A 210 1.80 -5.81 26.84
C GLU A 210 2.93 -5.00 27.51
N GLY A 211 2.76 -3.69 27.61
CA GLY A 211 3.64 -2.79 28.34
C GLY A 211 2.99 -2.17 29.58
N THR A 212 3.81 -1.62 30.48
CA THR A 212 3.34 -0.82 31.63
C THR A 212 4.18 0.44 31.76
N GLN A 213 3.54 1.60 31.60
CA GLN A 213 4.18 2.90 31.81
C GLN A 213 3.88 3.38 33.22
N VAL A 214 4.90 3.82 33.95
CA VAL A 214 4.77 4.46 35.27
C VAL A 214 4.92 5.97 35.08
N ALA A 215 4.09 6.80 35.72
CA ALA A 215 4.27 8.26 35.71
C ALA A 215 5.61 8.65 36.33
N SER A 216 6.23 9.73 35.82
CA SER A 216 7.50 10.25 36.37
C SER A 216 7.37 10.93 37.75
N SER A 217 6.15 11.31 38.15
CA SER A 217 5.83 11.83 39.50
C SER A 217 4.60 11.13 40.07
N MET A 218 4.41 11.22 41.40
CA MET A 218 3.12 10.97 42.04
C MET A 218 2.16 12.12 41.71
N PHE A 219 0.85 11.87 41.71
CA PHE A 219 -0.15 12.91 41.47
C PHE A 219 -0.54 13.58 42.79
N SER A 220 -0.65 14.91 42.78
CA SER A 220 -1.13 15.72 43.90
C SER A 220 -2.64 15.60 44.10
N GLN A 221 -3.14 15.88 45.32
CA GLN A 221 -4.58 15.98 45.58
C GLN A 221 -5.31 16.91 44.60
N SER A 222 -4.68 18.01 44.17
CA SER A 222 -5.24 18.96 43.21
C SER A 222 -5.38 18.37 41.80
N GLU A 223 -4.42 17.57 41.34
CA GLU A 223 -4.50 16.86 40.06
C GLU A 223 -5.56 15.76 40.11
N ILE A 224 -5.60 14.99 41.20
CA ILE A 224 -6.62 13.96 41.42
C ILE A 224 -8.02 14.58 41.45
N ALA A 225 -8.20 15.71 42.15
CA ALA A 225 -9.46 16.45 42.19
C ALA A 225 -9.85 17.00 40.82
N ALA A 226 -8.91 17.55 40.04
CA ALA A 226 -9.16 18.04 38.69
C ALA A 226 -9.57 16.91 37.71
N ILE A 227 -8.97 15.72 37.84
CA ILE A 227 -9.35 14.54 37.07
C ILE A 227 -10.77 14.09 37.45
N VAL A 228 -11.08 13.97 38.74
CA VAL A 228 -12.43 13.59 39.23
C VAL A 228 -13.49 14.65 38.88
N ALA A 229 -13.11 15.91 38.75
CA ALA A 229 -13.96 17.00 38.26
C ALA A 229 -14.09 17.06 36.72
N GLY A 230 -13.32 16.24 35.98
CA GLY A 230 -13.30 16.23 34.52
C GLY A 230 -12.59 17.42 33.87
N THR A 231 -11.96 18.31 34.64
CA THR A 231 -11.21 19.49 34.15
C THR A 231 -9.77 19.14 33.76
N ALA A 232 -9.30 17.94 34.13
CA ALA A 232 -8.04 17.35 33.70
C ALA A 232 -8.24 15.90 33.27
N ARG A 233 -7.29 15.37 32.49
CA ARG A 233 -7.20 13.93 32.15
C ARG A 233 -5.78 13.42 32.37
N ILE A 234 -5.68 12.10 32.59
CA ILE A 234 -4.42 11.37 32.52
C ILE A 234 -4.13 11.11 31.04
N TYR A 235 -2.93 11.46 30.59
CA TYR A 235 -2.45 11.20 29.22
C TYR A 235 -1.27 10.24 29.25
N LEU A 236 -1.36 9.14 28.50
CA LEU A 236 -0.25 8.26 28.13
C LEU A 236 0.24 8.68 26.76
N TYR A 237 1.52 9.05 26.63
CA TYR A 237 2.08 9.55 25.37
C TYR A 237 3.52 9.06 25.17
N GLY A 238 4.01 9.13 23.93
CA GLY A 238 5.38 8.72 23.60
C GLY A 238 5.58 8.40 22.12
N GLU A 239 6.64 7.64 21.84
CA GLU A 239 7.04 7.24 20.49
C GLU A 239 7.39 5.74 20.47
N VAL A 240 6.97 5.06 19.39
CA VAL A 240 7.36 3.68 19.07
C VAL A 240 8.18 3.71 17.78
N PHE A 241 9.42 3.26 17.85
CA PHE A 241 10.33 3.15 16.72
C PHE A 241 10.37 1.70 16.23
N TYR A 242 10.43 1.50 14.92
CA TYR A 242 10.50 0.16 14.33
C TYR A 242 11.06 0.18 12.90
N GLU A 243 11.43 -0.98 12.39
CA GLU A 243 11.80 -1.21 10.99
C GLU A 243 10.78 -2.14 10.34
N ASP A 244 10.39 -1.85 9.09
CA ASP A 244 9.61 -2.78 8.26
C ASP A 244 10.55 -3.71 7.47
N ILE A 245 10.01 -4.82 6.94
CA ILE A 245 10.80 -5.83 6.21
C ILE A 245 11.45 -5.31 4.91
N PHE A 246 11.09 -4.11 4.47
CA PHE A 246 11.68 -3.50 3.29
C PHE A 246 12.99 -2.77 3.65
N HIS A 247 13.27 -2.57 4.95
CA HIS A 247 14.53 -2.07 5.50
C HIS A 247 15.01 -0.71 4.93
N LYS A 248 14.13 0.04 4.25
CA LYS A 248 14.50 1.30 3.56
C LYS A 248 14.68 2.49 4.51
N SER A 249 14.04 2.46 5.68
CA SER A 249 14.12 3.53 6.68
C SER A 249 13.53 3.08 8.01
N ALA A 250 14.11 3.53 9.13
CA ALA A 250 13.45 3.48 10.42
C ALA A 250 12.12 4.27 10.38
N ARG A 251 11.11 3.76 11.08
CA ARG A 251 9.76 4.29 11.19
C ARG A 251 9.48 4.70 12.63
N ALA A 252 8.58 5.66 12.80
CA ALA A 252 8.16 6.15 14.10
C ALA A 252 6.64 6.35 14.14
N THR A 253 5.99 5.80 15.16
CA THR A 253 4.62 6.11 15.54
C THR A 253 4.64 6.92 16.83
N ARG A 254 4.33 8.21 16.74
CA ARG A 254 3.99 9.05 17.90
C ARG A 254 2.57 8.75 18.32
N PHE A 255 2.35 8.61 19.62
CA PHE A 255 1.03 8.37 20.20
C PHE A 255 0.79 9.30 21.39
N ALA A 256 -0.48 9.67 21.56
CA ALA A 256 -0.99 10.31 22.77
C ALA A 256 -2.44 9.86 23.00
N LEU A 257 -2.69 9.23 24.14
CA LEU A 257 -3.96 8.65 24.54
C LEU A 257 -4.42 9.29 25.85
N SER A 258 -5.66 9.77 25.91
CA SER A 258 -6.27 10.28 27.13
C SER A 258 -7.20 9.24 27.77
N VAL A 259 -7.15 9.12 29.09
CA VAL A 259 -8.04 8.25 29.88
C VAL A 259 -9.42 8.88 29.96
N VAL A 260 -10.45 8.08 29.65
CA VAL A 260 -11.86 8.49 29.68
C VAL A 260 -12.69 7.51 30.49
N ALA A 261 -13.41 8.07 31.44
CA ALA A 261 -14.27 7.36 32.37
C ALA A 261 -15.32 8.32 32.93
N ASP A 262 -16.44 7.77 33.38
CA ASP A 262 -17.40 8.52 34.18
C ASP A 262 -16.83 8.85 35.58
N GLN A 263 -17.43 9.84 36.23
CA GLN A 263 -16.98 10.32 37.53
C GLN A 263 -16.99 9.24 38.63
N ALA A 264 -17.93 8.29 38.60
CA ALA A 264 -17.99 7.22 39.61
C ALA A 264 -16.87 6.18 39.37
N THR A 265 -16.53 5.87 38.13
CA THR A 265 -15.36 5.06 37.77
C THR A 265 -14.05 5.75 38.19
N LEU A 266 -13.92 7.06 37.99
CA LEU A 266 -12.74 7.83 38.46
C LEU A 266 -12.64 7.86 40.00
N GLN A 267 -13.76 8.00 40.72
CA GLN A 267 -13.79 7.88 42.19
C GLN A 267 -13.47 6.46 42.68
N LYS A 268 -13.84 5.42 41.93
CA LYS A 268 -13.44 4.03 42.23
C LYS A 268 -11.93 3.82 42.04
N LEU A 269 -11.31 4.41 41.02
CA LEU A 269 -9.85 4.33 40.82
C LEU A 269 -9.05 4.88 42.01
N SER A 270 -9.55 5.92 42.69
CA SER A 270 -8.88 6.53 43.85
C SER A 270 -9.17 5.83 45.19
N THR A 271 -10.10 4.87 45.21
CA THR A 271 -10.55 4.22 46.46
C THR A 271 -10.33 2.70 46.48
N ASN A 272 -10.44 2.01 45.34
CA ASN A 272 -10.31 0.55 45.25
C ASN A 272 -9.17 0.13 44.30
N TYR A 273 -8.30 -0.74 44.80
CA TYR A 273 -6.98 -1.01 44.21
C TYR A 273 -6.79 -2.45 43.72
N SER A 274 -7.83 -3.10 43.22
CA SER A 274 -7.67 -4.43 42.60
C SER A 274 -7.04 -4.32 41.21
N GLY A 275 -6.39 -5.40 40.77
CA GLY A 275 -5.77 -5.46 39.44
C GLY A 275 -6.74 -5.66 38.27
N THR A 276 -8.04 -5.81 38.55
CA THR A 276 -9.02 -6.41 37.62
C THR A 276 -10.18 -5.49 37.21
N ASP A 277 -10.55 -4.49 38.00
CA ASP A 277 -11.97 -4.09 38.04
C ASP A 277 -12.40 -2.91 37.17
N LEU A 278 -11.48 -2.13 36.61
CA LEU A 278 -11.83 -0.88 35.89
C LEU A 278 -11.24 -0.86 34.49
N LYS A 279 -12.00 -1.43 33.55
CA LYS A 279 -11.77 -1.32 32.10
C LYS A 279 -12.12 0.11 31.66
N LEU A 280 -11.10 0.94 31.49
CA LEU A 280 -11.23 2.34 31.12
C LEU A 280 -11.32 2.49 29.60
N HIS A 281 -12.00 3.53 29.13
CA HIS A 281 -11.92 3.93 27.74
C HIS A 281 -10.66 4.79 27.53
N PHE A 282 -10.02 4.66 26.37
CA PHE A 282 -8.90 5.51 25.97
C PHE A 282 -9.26 6.18 24.66
N GLU A 283 -9.17 7.49 24.62
CA GLU A 283 -9.38 8.30 23.42
C GLU A 283 -8.05 8.81 22.89
N THR A 284 -7.84 8.71 21.58
CA THR A 284 -6.74 9.38 20.88
C THR A 284 -6.81 10.89 21.16
N ALA A 285 -5.74 11.46 21.72
CA ALA A 285 -5.65 12.89 21.95
C ALA A 285 -5.65 13.66 20.61
N PRO A 286 -6.17 14.89 20.55
CA PRO A 286 -6.27 15.67 19.30
C PRO A 286 -4.92 16.03 18.67
N ILE A 287 -3.82 15.87 19.43
CA ILE A 287 -2.44 16.18 19.06
C ILE A 287 -1.51 15.06 19.55
N GLY A 288 -0.29 14.98 18.99
CA GLY A 288 0.71 13.98 19.38
C GLY A 288 0.56 12.60 18.73
N ASN A 289 -0.37 12.45 17.78
CA ASN A 289 -0.63 11.18 17.07
C ASN A 289 -0.22 11.30 15.59
N THR A 290 0.93 10.73 15.21
CA THR A 290 1.47 10.77 13.85
C THR A 290 2.31 9.54 13.55
N ALA A 291 2.24 9.00 12.33
CA ALA A 291 3.12 7.93 11.86
C ALA A 291 3.96 8.41 10.65
N THR A 292 5.23 7.99 10.60
CA THR A 292 6.21 8.32 9.53
C THR A 292 6.88 7.06 9.00
#